data_AF-A0A399W9R9-F1
#
_entry.id   AF-A0A399W9R9-F1
#
_cell.length_a   1.000
_cell.length_b   1.000
_cell.length_c   1.000
_cell.angle_alpha   90.00
_cell.angle_beta   90.00
_cell.angle_gamma   90.00
#
_symmetry.space_group_name_H-M   'P 1'
#
loop_
_entity.id
_entity.type
_entity.pdbx_description
1 polymer ?
#
loop_
_entity_poly.entity_id
_entity_poly.type
_entity_poly.pdbx_seq_one_letter_code
_entity_poly.pdbx_strand_id
1 'polypeptide(L)'
;MFTIKAGYSNDIEIRSSIEQVREFFLDLTNFAELMPGVVNVHTDSKGLAHWKIQTEIPVVGQILQNFTLELAEHTADRVEWLPIRSEAQNFLRYSADFLEKAKNVTLVHFSQMVELRRRSARDLHMLAGLAGEAIISKEMTKRVTEMIRIFIDKAKHKLEK
;
A
#
# COMPACT_ATOMS: atom_id res chain seq x y z
N MET A 1 7.08 17.73 -14.89
CA MET A 1 5.93 17.01 -14.30
C MET A 1 6.28 16.74 -12.86
N PHE A 2 5.43 17.13 -11.93
CA PHE A 2 5.70 17.04 -10.50
C PHE A 2 5.41 15.63 -9.99
N THR A 3 6.41 14.93 -9.46
CA THR A 3 6.27 13.52 -9.08
C THR A 3 6.66 13.28 -7.64
N ILE A 4 5.80 12.59 -6.90
CA ILE A 4 6.06 12.18 -5.52
C ILE A 4 6.07 10.67 -5.49
N LYS A 5 7.11 10.10 -4.88
CA LYS A 5 7.23 8.65 -4.69
C LYS A 5 7.36 8.33 -3.22
N ALA A 6 6.73 7.23 -2.81
CA ALA A 6 6.88 6.64 -1.50
C ALA A 6 6.90 5.12 -1.64
N GLY A 7 7.70 4.45 -0.83
CA GLY A 7 7.79 3.00 -0.89
C GLY A 7 8.19 2.40 0.44
N TYR A 8 7.78 1.15 0.63
CA TYR A 8 8.16 0.30 1.73
C TYR A 8 8.40 -1.10 1.18
N SER A 9 9.47 -1.74 1.63
CA SER A 9 9.73 -3.15 1.38
C SER A 9 10.41 -3.73 2.60
N ASN A 10 9.91 -4.87 3.10
CA ASN A 10 10.52 -5.56 4.23
C ASN A 10 10.03 -7.01 4.32
N ASP A 11 10.83 -7.83 4.97
CA ASP A 11 10.47 -9.21 5.32
C ASP A 11 9.72 -9.25 6.65
N ILE A 12 8.69 -10.09 6.72
CA ILE A 12 7.83 -10.25 7.90
C ILE A 12 7.70 -11.74 8.17
N GLU A 13 8.13 -12.19 9.35
CA GLU A 13 7.84 -13.55 9.80
C GLU A 13 6.49 -13.57 10.54
N ILE A 14 5.61 -14.48 10.15
CA ILE A 14 4.28 -14.68 10.72
C ILE A 14 4.11 -16.14 11.15
N ARG A 15 3.72 -16.37 12.40
CA ARG A 15 3.46 -17.71 12.96
C ARG A 15 2.08 -18.23 12.58
N SER A 16 1.89 -18.49 11.29
CA SER A 16 0.66 -19.03 10.72
C SER A 16 0.98 -19.86 9.46
N SER A 17 0.04 -20.68 9.00
CA SER A 17 0.19 -21.43 7.75
C SER A 17 0.25 -20.48 6.55
N ILE A 18 0.93 -20.90 5.48
CA ILE A 18 1.09 -20.09 4.27
C ILE A 18 -0.26 -19.76 3.63
N GLU A 19 -1.22 -20.70 3.67
CA GLU A 19 -2.57 -20.50 3.13
C GLU A 19 -3.31 -19.38 3.87
N GLN A 20 -3.31 -19.42 5.21
CA GLN A 20 -3.99 -18.40 6.02
C GLN A 20 -3.37 -17.01 5.81
N VAL A 21 -2.04 -16.95 5.77
CA VAL A 21 -1.30 -15.70 5.52
C VAL A 21 -1.60 -15.17 4.13
N ARG A 22 -1.56 -16.02 3.11
CA ARG A 22 -1.82 -15.63 1.72
C ARG A 22 -3.24 -15.11 1.53
N GLU A 23 -4.25 -15.80 2.06
CA GLU A 23 -5.65 -15.35 1.99
C GLU A 23 -5.83 -13.99 2.69
N PHE A 24 -5.17 -13.78 3.83
CA PHE A 24 -5.20 -12.49 4.52
C PHE A 24 -4.62 -11.35 3.66
N PHE A 25 -3.48 -11.58 3.01
CA PHE A 25 -2.82 -10.58 2.17
C PHE A 25 -3.49 -10.42 0.78
N LEU A 26 -4.28 -11.41 0.34
CA LEU A 26 -5.10 -11.33 -0.87
C LEU A 26 -6.35 -10.47 -0.65
N ASP A 27 -6.98 -10.59 0.52
CA ASP A 27 -8.19 -9.83 0.86
C ASP A 27 -7.84 -8.38 1.27
N LEU A 28 -8.01 -7.47 0.31
CA LEU A 28 -7.68 -6.06 0.50
C LEU A 28 -8.57 -5.36 1.54
N THR A 29 -9.69 -5.96 1.96
CA THR A 29 -10.51 -5.39 3.05
C THR A 29 -9.76 -5.40 4.38
N ASN A 30 -8.81 -6.33 4.57
CA ASN A 30 -7.92 -6.34 5.74
C ASN A 30 -7.08 -5.05 5.83
N PHE A 31 -6.74 -4.43 4.69
CA PHE A 31 -6.02 -3.15 4.70
C PHE A 31 -6.92 -2.01 5.17
N ALA A 32 -8.16 -1.95 4.72
CA ALA A 32 -9.12 -0.95 5.21
C ALA A 32 -9.40 -1.11 6.72
N GLU A 33 -9.45 -2.35 7.21
CA GLU A 33 -9.68 -2.63 8.63
C GLU A 33 -8.46 -2.25 9.50
N LEU A 34 -7.25 -2.57 9.04
CA LEU A 34 -6.07 -2.58 9.91
C LEU A 34 -5.08 -1.43 9.63
N MET A 35 -4.98 -0.96 8.39
CA MET A 35 -4.02 0.05 7.98
C MET A 35 -4.58 1.47 8.21
N PRO A 36 -3.94 2.30 9.05
CA PRO A 36 -4.41 3.65 9.28
C PRO A 36 -4.36 4.47 7.99
N GLY A 37 -5.36 5.34 7.79
CA GLY A 37 -5.46 6.21 6.63
C GLY A 37 -6.04 5.55 5.37
N VAL A 38 -6.22 4.23 5.34
CA VAL A 38 -7.07 3.58 4.33
C VAL A 38 -8.52 3.75 4.77
N VAL A 39 -9.27 4.60 4.07
CA VAL A 39 -10.64 4.98 4.45
C VAL A 39 -11.65 3.95 3.94
N ASN A 40 -11.42 3.44 2.74
CA ASN A 40 -12.30 2.47 2.11
C ASN A 40 -11.50 1.65 1.09
N VAL A 41 -11.80 0.34 1.05
CA VAL A 41 -11.40 -0.56 -0.02
C VAL A 41 -12.63 -1.37 -0.42
N HIS A 42 -12.90 -1.42 -1.72
CA HIS A 42 -13.92 -2.31 -2.27
C HIS A 42 -13.49 -2.84 -3.63
N THR A 43 -14.01 -3.99 -4.00
CA THR A 43 -13.82 -4.58 -5.33
C THR A 43 -15.11 -4.44 -6.13
N ASP A 44 -15.03 -3.93 -7.35
CA ASP A 44 -16.19 -3.78 -8.22
C ASP A 44 -16.54 -5.08 -8.96
N SER A 45 -17.63 -5.06 -9.73
CA SER A 45 -18.09 -6.23 -10.50
C SER A 45 -17.12 -6.67 -11.62
N LYS A 46 -16.09 -5.88 -11.93
CA LYS A 46 -15.04 -6.19 -12.90
C LYS A 46 -13.78 -6.75 -12.24
N GLY A 47 -13.80 -6.92 -10.91
CA GLY A 47 -12.64 -7.39 -10.15
C GLY A 47 -11.59 -6.31 -9.91
N LEU A 48 -11.91 -5.04 -10.14
CA LEU A 48 -10.98 -3.93 -9.85
C LEU A 48 -11.14 -3.50 -8.40
N ALA A 49 -10.02 -3.38 -7.69
CA ALA A 49 -10.00 -2.88 -6.33
C ALA A 49 -9.84 -1.35 -6.31
N HIS A 50 -10.73 -0.68 -5.57
CA HIS A 50 -10.76 0.76 -5.43
C HIS A 50 -10.38 1.14 -4.00
N TRP A 51 -9.25 1.81 -3.85
CA TRP A 51 -8.71 2.26 -2.57
C TRP A 51 -8.89 3.75 -2.42
N LYS A 52 -9.48 4.18 -1.31
CA LYS A 52 -9.53 5.58 -0.89
C LYS A 52 -8.62 5.76 0.31
N ILE A 53 -7.56 6.54 0.15
CA ILE A 53 -6.55 6.81 1.20
C ILE A 53 -6.60 8.27 1.59
N GLN A 54 -6.74 8.54 2.88
CA GLN A 54 -6.71 9.87 3.48
C GLN A 54 -5.61 9.91 4.54
N THR A 55 -4.65 10.80 4.38
CA THR A 55 -3.54 10.91 5.33
C THR A 55 -3.00 12.34 5.40
N GLU A 56 -2.39 12.68 6.52
CA GLU A 56 -1.71 13.97 6.72
C GLU A 56 -0.23 13.80 6.38
N ILE A 57 0.23 14.48 5.34
CA ILE A 57 1.66 14.50 4.97
C ILE A 57 2.27 15.83 5.46
N PRO A 58 3.33 15.79 6.28
CA PRO A 58 4.03 17.01 6.69
C PRO A 58 4.37 17.89 5.49
N VAL A 59 4.19 19.21 5.64
CA VAL A 59 4.45 20.24 4.61
C VAL A 59 3.43 20.29 3.45
N VAL A 60 2.72 19.19 3.18
CA VAL A 60 1.65 19.12 2.17
C VAL A 60 0.27 19.31 2.79
N GLY A 61 0.08 18.90 4.04
CA GLY A 61 -1.24 18.86 4.68
C GLY A 61 -2.00 17.57 4.37
N GLN A 62 -3.32 17.64 4.53
CA GLN A 62 -4.19 16.50 4.30
C GLN A 62 -4.28 16.18 2.81
N ILE A 63 -4.00 14.93 2.45
CA ILE A 63 -4.21 14.41 1.11
C ILE A 63 -5.33 13.37 1.12
N LEU A 64 -6.13 13.39 0.07
CA LEU A 64 -7.11 12.36 -0.24
C LEU A 64 -6.82 11.84 -1.65
N GLN A 65 -6.50 10.56 -1.78
CA GLN A 65 -6.17 9.94 -3.06
C GLN A 65 -7.00 8.68 -3.27
N ASN A 66 -7.43 8.49 -4.51
CA ASN A 66 -8.08 7.28 -4.96
C ASN A 66 -7.12 6.51 -5.87
N PHE A 67 -7.05 5.21 -5.70
CA PHE A 67 -6.28 4.29 -6.52
C PHE A 67 -7.20 3.18 -7.03
N THR A 68 -7.04 2.80 -8.29
CA THR A 68 -7.74 1.65 -8.86
C THR A 68 -6.72 0.62 -9.30
N LEU A 69 -6.86 -0.59 -8.77
CA LEU A 69 -5.91 -1.69 -8.93
C LEU A 69 -6.56 -2.88 -9.64
N GLU A 70 -5.74 -3.60 -10.40
CA GLU A 70 -6.06 -4.93 -10.92
C GLU A 70 -5.16 -5.99 -10.27
N LEU A 71 -5.72 -7.16 -10.00
CA LEU A 71 -4.96 -8.31 -9.51
C LEU A 71 -4.12 -8.86 -10.67
N ALA A 72 -2.82 -8.64 -10.59
CA ALA A 72 -1.86 -9.04 -11.62
C ALA A 72 -1.32 -10.45 -11.39
N GLU A 73 -1.18 -10.87 -10.12
CA GLU A 73 -0.71 -12.20 -9.77
C GLU A 73 -1.47 -12.73 -8.56
N HIS A 74 -1.89 -14.00 -8.66
CA HIS A 74 -2.55 -14.75 -7.61
C HIS A 74 -2.11 -16.21 -7.72
N THR A 75 -0.93 -16.50 -7.19
CA THR A 75 -0.34 -17.84 -7.14
C THR A 75 -0.24 -18.30 -5.69
N ALA A 76 0.27 -19.51 -5.46
CA ALA A 76 0.49 -20.03 -4.11
C ALA A 76 1.61 -19.28 -3.37
N ASP A 77 2.56 -18.73 -4.09
CA ASP A 77 3.77 -18.07 -3.59
C ASP A 77 3.74 -16.54 -3.71
N ARG A 78 2.74 -15.97 -4.41
CA ARG A 78 2.71 -14.53 -4.66
C ARG A 78 1.30 -13.97 -4.85
N VAL A 79 1.10 -12.78 -4.30
CA VAL A 79 -0.04 -11.90 -4.60
C VAL A 79 0.52 -10.56 -5.06
N GLU A 80 0.03 -10.06 -6.19
CA GLU A 80 0.42 -8.75 -6.71
C GLU A 80 -0.79 -7.98 -7.26
N TRP A 81 -0.92 -6.74 -6.81
CA TRP A 81 -1.89 -5.77 -7.31
C TRP A 81 -1.15 -4.61 -7.96
N LEU A 82 -1.55 -4.29 -9.20
CA LEU A 82 -0.96 -3.22 -10.00
C LEU A 82 -1.98 -2.13 -10.29
N PRO A 83 -1.54 -0.88 -10.53
CA PRO A 83 -2.41 0.15 -11.10
C PRO A 83 -2.98 -0.32 -12.43
N ILE A 84 -4.25 0.00 -12.71
CA ILE A 84 -4.84 -0.29 -14.02
C ILE A 84 -4.05 0.39 -15.14
N ARG A 85 -3.97 -0.26 -16.31
CA ARG A 85 -3.18 0.24 -17.46
C ARG A 85 -3.49 1.68 -17.90
N SER A 86 -4.72 2.15 -17.69
CA SER A 86 -5.16 3.50 -18.06
C SER A 86 -4.80 4.57 -17.02
N GLU A 87 -4.33 4.19 -15.84
CA GLU A 87 -3.94 5.11 -14.78
C GLU A 87 -2.67 5.88 -15.16
N ALA A 88 -2.70 7.20 -14.96
CA ALA A 88 -1.64 8.11 -15.39
C ALA A 88 -1.13 9.03 -14.27
N GLN A 89 -1.81 9.07 -13.13
CA GLN A 89 -1.62 10.04 -12.06
C GLN A 89 -1.41 9.42 -10.69
N ASN A 90 -2.14 8.37 -10.33
CA ASN A 90 -2.14 7.79 -8.99
C ASN A 90 -1.79 6.30 -9.06
N PHE A 91 -0.52 5.99 -8.87
CA PHE A 91 -0.04 4.61 -8.92
C PHE A 91 0.10 4.09 -7.49
N LEU A 92 -0.52 2.94 -7.22
CA LEU A 92 -0.28 2.14 -6.04
C LEU A 92 0.03 0.72 -6.52
N ARG A 93 1.20 0.19 -6.18
CA ARG A 93 1.57 -1.20 -6.37
C ARG A 93 1.71 -1.84 -5.01
N TYR A 94 1.19 -3.04 -4.88
CA TYR A 94 1.29 -3.86 -3.68
C TYR A 94 1.67 -5.27 -4.09
N SER A 95 2.65 -5.86 -3.43
CA SER A 95 2.99 -7.28 -3.59
C SER A 95 3.35 -7.92 -2.26
N ALA A 96 3.03 -9.19 -2.14
CA ALA A 96 3.44 -10.05 -1.04
C ALA A 96 3.90 -11.39 -1.64
N ASP A 97 5.17 -11.74 -1.40
CA ASP A 97 5.72 -13.05 -1.74
C ASP A 97 5.77 -13.91 -0.47
N PHE A 98 5.40 -15.18 -0.58
CA PHE A 98 5.21 -16.07 0.56
C PHE A 98 6.17 -17.25 0.50
N LEU A 99 6.82 -17.54 1.61
CA LEU A 99 7.71 -18.68 1.77
C LEU A 99 7.44 -19.38 3.10
N GLU A 100 7.09 -20.67 3.07
CA GLU A 100 7.03 -21.46 4.30
C GLU A 100 8.46 -21.73 4.81
N LYS A 101 8.79 -21.13 5.96
CA LYS A 101 10.12 -21.22 6.57
C LYS A 101 10.22 -22.43 7.50
N ALA A 102 9.12 -22.78 8.15
CA ALA A 102 8.92 -23.96 8.97
C ALA A 102 7.42 -24.25 9.08
N LYS A 103 7.03 -25.40 9.66
CA LYS A 103 5.63 -25.73 9.89
C LYS A 103 4.93 -24.58 10.65
N ASN A 104 3.88 -24.01 10.05
CA ASN A 104 3.12 -22.88 10.57
C ASN A 104 3.95 -21.61 10.82
N VAL A 105 5.02 -21.41 10.04
CA VAL A 105 5.81 -20.16 10.05
C VAL A 105 6.04 -19.73 8.61
N THR A 106 5.43 -18.63 8.23
CA THR A 106 5.49 -18.07 6.89
C THR A 106 6.32 -16.79 6.91
N LEU A 107 7.30 -16.69 6.01
CA LEU A 107 8.00 -15.46 5.69
C LEU A 107 7.23 -14.76 4.56
N VAL A 108 6.93 -13.48 4.76
CA VAL A 108 6.29 -12.63 3.76
C VAL A 108 7.28 -11.54 3.33
N HIS A 109 7.68 -11.53 2.06
CA HIS A 109 8.35 -10.38 1.48
C HIS A 109 7.27 -9.39 1.04
N PHE A 110 7.03 -8.35 1.85
CA PHE A 110 6.00 -7.37 1.59
C PHE A 110 6.59 -6.14 0.91
N SER A 111 5.94 -5.65 -0.15
CA SER A 111 6.31 -4.41 -0.82
C SER A 111 5.08 -3.59 -1.17
N GLN A 112 5.16 -2.28 -0.95
CA GLN A 112 4.15 -1.33 -1.39
C GLN A 112 4.82 -0.07 -1.91
N MET A 113 4.44 0.36 -3.11
CA MET A 113 4.96 1.56 -3.76
C MET A 113 3.82 2.46 -4.17
N VAL A 114 3.94 3.76 -3.88
CA VAL A 114 2.99 4.80 -4.24
C VAL A 114 3.71 5.85 -5.07
N GLU A 115 3.09 6.26 -6.17
CA GLU A 115 3.55 7.38 -6.97
C GLU A 115 2.38 8.30 -7.35
N LEU A 116 2.54 9.58 -7.06
CA LEU A 116 1.59 10.63 -7.43
C LEU A 116 2.23 11.54 -8.47
N ARG A 117 1.62 11.66 -9.64
CA ARG A 117 2.05 12.56 -10.73
C ARG A 117 1.07 13.72 -10.87
N ARG A 118 1.59 14.93 -10.86
CA ARG A 118 0.83 16.17 -11.02
C ARG A 118 1.45 17.05 -12.09
N ARG A 119 0.64 17.91 -12.72
CA ARG A 119 1.18 18.88 -13.69
C ARG A 119 1.99 19.93 -12.96
N SER A 120 1.51 20.35 -11.79
CA SER A 120 2.17 21.30 -10.91
C SER A 120 2.14 20.84 -9.45
N ALA A 121 3.08 21.32 -8.64
CA ALA A 121 3.07 21.06 -7.19
C ALA A 121 1.80 21.60 -6.51
N ARG A 122 1.22 22.68 -7.04
CA ARG A 122 -0.01 23.29 -6.52
C ARG A 122 -1.22 22.38 -6.63
N ASP A 123 -1.19 21.43 -7.56
CA ASP A 123 -2.26 20.42 -7.72
C ASP A 123 -2.28 19.42 -6.55
N LEU A 124 -1.21 19.35 -5.75
CA LEU A 124 -1.15 18.58 -4.52
C LEU A 124 -1.48 19.45 -3.31
N HIS A 125 -0.81 20.60 -3.19
CA HIS A 125 -1.06 21.61 -2.16
C HIS A 125 -0.43 22.94 -2.56
N MET A 126 -1.03 24.07 -2.18
CA MET A 126 -0.60 25.41 -2.60
C MET A 126 0.89 25.69 -2.27
N LEU A 127 1.38 25.20 -1.13
CA LEU A 127 2.77 25.40 -0.66
C LEU A 127 3.73 24.29 -1.10
N ALA A 128 3.26 23.22 -1.74
CA ALA A 128 4.11 22.08 -2.11
C ALA A 128 5.26 22.47 -3.07
N GLY A 129 5.07 23.52 -3.87
CA GLY A 129 6.10 24.04 -4.77
C GLY A 129 7.31 24.63 -4.05
N LEU A 130 7.19 25.00 -2.78
CA LEU A 130 8.28 25.55 -1.97
C LEU A 130 9.13 24.47 -1.31
N ALA A 131 8.52 23.33 -0.97
CA ALA A 131 9.21 22.19 -0.36
C ALA A 131 9.98 21.33 -1.39
N GLY A 132 9.46 21.27 -2.62
CA GLY A 132 10.05 20.47 -3.70
C GLY A 132 9.73 18.96 -3.59
N GLU A 133 9.85 18.27 -4.72
CA GLU A 133 9.49 16.84 -4.88
C GLU A 133 10.23 15.92 -3.91
N ALA A 134 11.52 16.19 -3.67
CA ALA A 134 12.38 15.33 -2.85
C ALA A 134 11.97 15.36 -1.37
N ILE A 135 11.68 16.55 -0.82
CA ILE A 135 11.25 16.69 0.58
C ILE A 135 9.89 16.02 0.76
N ILE A 136 8.96 16.28 -0.15
CA ILE A 136 7.62 15.70 -0.06
C ILE A 136 7.65 14.18 -0.22
N SER A 137 8.44 13.65 -1.15
CA SER A 137 8.64 12.20 -1.31
C SER A 137 9.22 11.55 -0.06
N LYS A 138 10.17 12.21 0.61
CA LYS A 138 10.74 11.74 1.87
C LYS A 138 9.70 11.71 2.99
N GLU A 139 8.93 12.77 3.18
CA GLU A 139 7.89 12.83 4.22
C GLU A 139 6.74 11.85 3.93
N MET A 140 6.36 11.69 2.66
CA MET A 140 5.39 10.69 2.25
C MET A 140 5.89 9.27 2.49
N THR A 141 7.17 8.98 2.20
CA THR A 141 7.80 7.68 2.50
C THR A 141 7.75 7.35 3.99
N LYS A 142 8.07 8.33 4.86
CA LYS A 142 7.98 8.13 6.31
C LYS A 142 6.55 7.80 6.74
N ARG A 143 5.56 8.55 6.25
CA ARG A 143 4.15 8.32 6.59
C ARG A 143 3.65 6.97 6.10
N VAL A 144 3.94 6.60 4.85
CA VAL A 144 3.59 5.29 4.28
C VAL A 144 4.23 4.17 5.10
N THR A 145 5.51 4.32 5.46
CA THR A 145 6.22 3.35 6.31
C THR A 145 5.56 3.19 7.68
N GLU A 146 5.16 4.29 8.32
CA GLU A 146 4.44 4.26 9.60
C GLU A 146 3.10 3.52 9.49
N MET A 147 2.31 3.85 8.47
CA MET A 147 1.01 3.19 8.22
C MET A 147 1.18 1.68 8.00
N ILE A 148 2.18 1.29 7.21
CA ILE A 148 2.46 -0.12 6.90
C ILE A 148 2.97 -0.87 8.13
N ARG A 149 3.84 -0.27 8.96
CA ARG A 149 4.29 -0.91 10.21
C ARG A 149 3.12 -1.22 11.14
N ILE A 150 2.22 -0.26 11.33
CA ILE A 150 1.01 -0.45 12.15
C ILE A 150 0.13 -1.56 11.57
N PHE A 151 -0.03 -1.60 10.24
CA PHE A 151 -0.76 -2.67 9.56
C PHE A 151 -0.11 -4.04 9.81
N ILE A 152 1.21 -4.15 9.64
CA ILE A 152 1.95 -5.40 9.84
C ILE A 152 1.82 -5.90 11.29
N ASP A 153 1.97 -5.00 12.28
CA ASP A 153 1.84 -5.38 13.69
C ASP A 153 0.45 -5.93 14.01
N LYS A 154 -0.60 -5.29 13.47
CA LYS A 154 -1.99 -5.76 13.62
C LYS A 154 -2.25 -7.06 12.84
N ALA A 155 -1.71 -7.19 11.63
CA ALA A 155 -1.81 -8.39 10.81
C ALA A 155 -1.21 -9.59 11.54
N LYS A 156 0.01 -9.44 12.09
CA LYS A 156 0.65 -10.44 12.94
C LYS A 156 -0.23 -10.81 14.12
N HIS A 157 -0.76 -9.83 14.84
CA HIS A 157 -1.64 -10.09 15.98
C HIS A 157 -2.95 -10.82 15.60
N LYS A 158 -3.47 -10.63 14.39
CA LYS A 158 -4.67 -11.32 13.90
C LYS A 158 -4.37 -12.74 13.41
N LEU A 159 -3.22 -12.94 12.77
CA LEU A 159 -2.83 -14.22 12.16
C LEU A 159 -2.16 -15.21 13.12
N GLU A 160 -1.50 -14.72 14.19
CA GLU A 160 -0.77 -15.56 15.14
C GLU A 160 -1.62 -16.00 16.36
N LYS A 161 -2.94 -15.77 16.31
CA LYS A 161 -3.90 -16.21 17.33
C LYS A 161 -4.60 -17.49 16.89
#